data_AF-A0A925DXZ0-F1
#
_entry.id   AF-A0A925DXZ0-F1
#
_cell.length_a   1.000
_cell.length_b   1.000
_cell.length_c   1.000
_cell.angle_alpha   90.00
_cell.angle_beta   90.00
_cell.angle_gamma   90.00
#
_symmetry.space_group_name_H-M   'P 1'
#
loop_
_entity.id
_entity.type
_entity.pdbx_description
1 polymer ?
#
loop_
_entity_poly.entity_id
_entity_poly.type
_entity_poly.pdbx_seq_one_letter_code
_entity_poly.pdbx_strand_id
1 'polypeptide(L)' 'MNIFVINSGSSSIKYQLYKMPGTEDANPPGFNGLPVCSGLVERIGLENSVITHKVFTGKEEKVIKKTPELA' A
#
# COMPACT_ATOMS: atom_id res chain seq x y z
N MET A 1 -13.37 5.64 -7.69
CA MET A 1 -12.66 4.48 -8.30
C MET A 1 -11.51 4.07 -7.39
N ASN A 2 -11.14 2.79 -7.30
CA ASN A 2 -9.94 2.37 -6.56
C ASN A 2 -8.84 1.97 -7.54
N ILE A 3 -7.65 2.57 -7.42
CA ILE A 3 -6.49 2.27 -8.26
C ILE A 3 -5.41 1.63 -7.40
N PHE A 4 -5.05 0.40 -7.72
CA PHE A 4 -3.98 -0.32 -7.03
C PHE A 4 -2.74 -0.37 -7.90
N VAL A 5 -1.71 0.39 -7.51
CA VAL A 5 -0.45 0.51 -8.22
C VAL A 5 0.55 -0.48 -7.65
N ILE A 6 1.17 -1.26 -8.53
CA ILE A 6 2.16 -2.28 -8.18
C ILE A 6 3.45 -2.00 -8.95
N ASN A 7 4.57 -2.03 -8.24
CA ASN A 7 5.91 -2.12 -8.80
C ASN A 7 6.54 -3.42 -8.31
N SER A 8 6.78 -4.35 -9.24
CA SER A 8 7.37 -5.66 -8.93
C SER A 8 8.83 -5.70 -9.34
N GLY A 9 9.69 -5.98 -8.38
CA GLY A 9 11.05 -6.47 -8.60
C GLY A 9 11.08 -8.00 -8.67
N SER A 10 12.27 -8.56 -8.82
CA SER A 10 12.48 -10.02 -8.85
C SER A 10 12.16 -10.72 -7.54
N SER A 11 12.35 -10.04 -6.39
CA SER A 11 12.11 -10.58 -5.04
C SER A 11 11.42 -9.58 -4.12
N SER A 12 10.78 -8.55 -4.68
CA SER A 12 10.08 -7.53 -3.93
C SER A 12 8.87 -6.99 -4.67
N ILE A 13 7.88 -6.51 -3.92
CA ILE A 13 6.71 -5.83 -4.45
C ILE A 13 6.46 -4.57 -3.62
N LYS A 14 6.55 -3.40 -4.25
CA LYS A 14 6.05 -2.15 -3.68
C LYS A 14 4.65 -1.90 -4.22
N TYR A 15 3.72 -1.52 -3.34
CA TYR A 15 2.36 -1.24 -3.73
C TYR A 15 1.79 0.00 -3.05
N GLN A 16 0.83 0.63 -3.71
CA GLN A 16 0.05 1.77 -3.22
C GLN A 16 -1.40 1.64 -3.67
N LEU A 17 -2.35 1.89 -2.77
CA LEU A 17 -3.77 1.95 -3.09
C LEU A 17 -4.25 3.40 -3.05
N TYR A 18 -4.84 3.86 -4.14
CA TYR A 18 -5.46 5.17 -4.25
C TYR A 18 -6.98 5.02 -4.34
N LYS A 19 -7.70 5.81 -3.54
CA LYS A 19 -9.14 5.99 -3.70
C LYS A 19 -9.36 7.28 -4.48
N MET A 20 -9.51 7.17 -5.79
CA MET A 20 -9.76 8.31 -6.66
C MET A 20 -11.18 8.84 -6.48
N PRO A 21 -11.35 10.19 -6.52
CA PRO A 21 -12.66 10.80 -6.65
C PRO A 21 -13.43 10.22 -7.84
N GLY A 22 -14.76 10.19 -7.77
CA GLY A 22 -15.58 9.99 -8.96
C GLY A 22 -15.47 11.20 -9.89
N THR A 23 -15.85 11.04 -11.17
CA THR A 23 -15.89 12.12 -12.18
C THR A 23 -16.79 13.31 -11.82
N GLU A 24 -17.63 13.17 -10.80
CA GLU A 24 -18.59 14.18 -10.35
C GLU A 24 -17.99 15.17 -9.34
N ASP A 25 -16.92 14.77 -8.64
CA ASP A 25 -16.18 15.62 -7.69
C ASP A 25 -14.73 15.72 -8.16
N ALA A 26 -14.40 16.77 -8.91
CA ALA A 26 -13.02 17.05 -9.33
C ALA A 26 -12.10 17.36 -8.13
N ASN A 27 -12.66 17.67 -6.96
CA ASN A 27 -11.95 17.92 -5.70
C ASN A 27 -12.86 17.58 -4.50
N PRO A 28 -13.05 16.30 -4.12
CA PRO A 28 -13.82 15.97 -2.94
C PRO A 28 -13.02 16.40 -1.71
N PRO A 29 -13.67 16.97 -0.68
CA PRO A 29 -13.01 17.31 0.57
C PRO A 29 -12.34 16.05 1.15
N GLY A 30 -11.01 16.08 1.25
CA GLY A 30 -10.21 14.99 1.80
C GLY A 30 -9.37 14.18 0.80
N PHE A 31 -9.50 14.38 -0.52
CA PHE A 31 -8.55 13.81 -1.48
C PHE A 31 -7.35 14.75 -1.65
N ASN A 32 -6.24 14.42 -0.99
CA ASN A 32 -4.99 15.18 -1.03
C ASN A 32 -3.96 14.58 -2.01
N GLY A 33 -4.39 13.67 -2.90
CA GLY A 33 -3.50 12.94 -3.82
C GLY A 33 -2.62 11.87 -3.16
N LEU A 34 -2.76 11.64 -1.85
CA LEU A 34 -2.01 10.60 -1.14
C LEU A 34 -2.71 9.23 -1.21
N PRO A 35 -1.96 8.12 -1.18
CA PRO A 35 -2.54 6.79 -1.13
C PRO A 35 -3.22 6.54 0.22
N VAL A 36 -4.27 5.72 0.24
CA VAL A 36 -4.94 5.28 1.49
C VAL A 36 -4.11 4.25 2.24
N CYS A 37 -3.30 3.49 1.50
CA CYS A 37 -2.29 2.62 2.08
C CYS A 37 -1.13 2.39 1.11
N SER A 38 0.00 2.00 1.67
CA SER A 38 1.16 1.55 0.91
C SER A 38 1.75 0.32 1.56
N GLY A 39 2.56 -0.41 0.81
CA GLY A 39 3.35 -1.44 1.43
C GLY A 39 4.48 -1.93 0.56
N LEU A 40 5.29 -2.75 1.22
CA LEU A 40 6.50 -3.31 0.67
C LEU A 40 6.57 -4.77 1.12
N VAL A 41 6.63 -5.65 0.14
CA VAL A 41 6.98 -7.06 0.32
C VAL A 41 8.43 -7.20 -0.10
N GLU A 42 9.25 -7.78 0.77
CA GLU A 42 10.68 -7.95 0.53
C GLU A 42 11.08 -9.40 0.73
N ARG A 43 12.15 -9.79 0.04
CA ARG A 43 12.80 -11.10 0.20
C ARG A 43 11.83 -12.26 -0.08
N ILE A 44 10.97 -12.08 -1.09
CA ILE A 44 10.04 -13.13 -1.53
C ILE A 44 10.86 -14.36 -1.93
N GLY A 45 10.47 -15.53 -1.40
CA GLY A 45 11.19 -16.78 -1.61
C GLY A 45 12.35 -17.06 -0.63
N LEU A 46 12.55 -16.21 0.39
CA LEU A 46 13.54 -16.42 1.46
C LEU A 46 12.85 -16.53 2.83
N GLU A 47 13.50 -17.21 3.78
CA GLU A 47 12.99 -17.42 5.15
C GLU A 47 12.64 -16.12 5.89
N ASN A 48 13.40 -15.06 5.63
CA ASN A 48 13.18 -13.75 6.21
C ASN A 48 12.33 -12.83 5.32
N SER A 49 11.42 -13.41 4.52
CA SER A 49 10.43 -12.65 3.78
C SER A 49 9.59 -11.79 4.73
N VAL A 50 9.24 -10.58 4.30
CA VAL A 50 8.55 -9.64 5.16
C VAL A 50 7.59 -8.78 4.39
N ILE A 51 6.44 -8.54 4.99
CA ILE A 51 5.42 -7.60 4.52
C ILE A 51 5.38 -6.45 5.50
N THR A 52 5.68 -5.25 5.01
CA THR A 52 5.45 -3.99 5.72
C THR A 52 4.26 -3.29 5.07
N HIS A 53 3.20 -3.06 5.83
CA HIS A 53 1.97 -2.42 5.39
C HIS A 53 1.71 -1.15 6.21
N LYS A 54 1.46 -0.03 5.53
CA LYS A 54 1.20 1.27 6.11
C LYS A 54 -0.19 1.72 5.72
N VAL A 55 -1.03 1.99 6.71
CA VAL A 55 -2.37 2.56 6.52
C VAL A 55 -2.34 4.03 6.94
N PHE A 56 -2.87 4.90 6.09
CA PHE A 56 -2.95 6.33 6.35
C PHE A 56 -4.41 6.71 6.62
N THR A 57 -4.72 7.07 7.87
CA THR A 57 -6.06 7.50 8.29
C THR A 57 -6.01 8.92 8.80
N GLY A 58 -6.36 9.88 7.94
CA GLY A 58 -6.30 11.30 8.29
C GLY A 58 -4.85 11.75 8.55
N LYS A 59 -4.53 12.06 9.82
CA LYS A 59 -3.17 12.46 10.26
C LYS A 59 -2.37 11.31 10.88
N GLU A 60 -2.97 10.13 11.04
CA GLU A 60 -2.35 9.00 11.72
C GLU A 60 -1.82 7.98 10.70
N GLU A 61 -0.62 7.46 10.97
CA GLU A 61 -0.01 6.36 10.24
C GLU A 61 0.03 5.12 11.13
N LYS A 62 -0.55 4.01 10.65
CA LYS A 62 -0.43 2.71 11.30
C LYS A 62 0.46 1.79 10.47
N VAL A 63 1.53 1.29 11.09
CA VAL A 63 2.45 0.35 10.46
C VAL A 63 2.18 -1.06 10.98
N ILE A 64 1.99 -2.01 10.07
CA ILE A 64 1.81 -3.44 10.34
C ILE A 64 2.96 -4.16 9.65
N LYS A 65 3.73 -4.94 10.42
CA LYS A 65 4.81 -5.78 9.89
C LYS A 65 4.46 -7.24 10.13
N LYS A 66 4.56 -8.06 9.09
CA LYS A 66 4.34 -9.51 9.16
C LYS A 66 5.50 -10.23 8.48
N THR A 67 6.03 -11.24 9.16
CA THR A 67 6.91 -12.24 8.56
C THR A 67 6.03 -13.46 8.26
N PRO A 68 5.76 -13.78 6.99
CA PRO A 68 5.03 -15.00 6.65
C PRO A 68 5.82 -16.22 7.12
N GLU A 69 5.13 -17.19 7.71
CA GLU A 69 5.72 -18.51 7.90
C GLU A 69 5.84 -19.17 6.53
N LEU A 70 7.04 -19.64 6.19
CA LEU A 70 7.21 -20.49 5.01
C LEU A 70 6.58 -21.84 5.34
N ALA A 71 5.58 -22.23 4.55
CA ALA A 71 4.96 -23.55 4.60
C ALA A 71 5.90 -24.63 4.06
#